data_AF-A0A2V4EUX1-F1
#
_entry.id   AF-A0A2V4EUX1-F1
#
_cell.length_a   1.000
_cell.length_b   1.000
_cell.length_c   1.000
_cell.angle_alpha   90.00
_cell.angle_beta   90.00
_cell.angle_gamma   90.00
#
_symmetry.space_group_name_H-M   'P 1'
#
loop_
_entity.id
_entity.type
_entity.pdbx_description
1 polymer ?
#
loop_
_entity_poly.entity_id
_entity_poly.type
_entity_poly.pdbx_seq_one_letter_code
_entity_poly.pdbx_strand_id
1 'polypeptide(L)' 'MNNGIVNKRIEAAKILAMNSIENVICPECHQIFLKVQDVAINLIIERHLSCDICGAYNALRINLSKK' A
#
# COMPACT_ATOMS: atom_id res chain seq x y z
N MET A 1 8.80 -15.61 11.18
CA MET A 1 7.98 -14.69 10.36
C MET A 1 6.83 -15.48 9.75
N ASN A 2 5.58 -15.01 9.84
CA ASN A 2 4.44 -15.66 9.21
C ASN A 2 4.42 -15.33 7.72
N ASN A 3 4.93 -16.24 6.88
CA ASN A 3 5.07 -16.05 5.44
C ASN A 3 3.75 -15.67 4.73
N GLY A 4 2.60 -16.08 5.26
CA GLY A 4 1.28 -15.73 4.70
C GLY A 4 0.92 -14.25 4.79
N ILE A 5 1.24 -13.58 5.90
CA ILE A 5 0.91 -12.14 6.08
C ILE A 5 1.81 -11.28 5.19
N VAL A 6 3.08 -11.65 5.05
CA VAL A 6 4.02 -10.96 4.15
C VAL A 6 3.53 -10.99 2.71
N ASN A 7 3.08 -12.15 2.22
CA ASN A 7 2.55 -12.28 0.87
C ASN A 7 1.30 -11.42 0.65
N LYS A 8 0.37 -11.41 1.62
CA LYS A 8 -0.82 -10.54 1.56
C LYS A 8 -0.46 -9.06 1.53
N ARG A 9 0.55 -8.63 2.29
CA ARG A 9 1.06 -7.23 2.24
C ARG A 9 1.62 -6.88 0.86
N ILE A 10 2.37 -7.80 0.23
CA ILE A 10 2.92 -7.61 -1.12
C ILE A 10 1.80 -7.53 -2.16
N GLU A 11 0.79 -8.39 -2.06
CA GLU A 11 -0.37 -8.38 -2.96
C GLU A 11 -1.17 -7.08 -2.84
N ALA A 12 -1.50 -6.66 -1.61
CA ALA A 12 -2.14 -5.39 -1.33
C ALA A 12 -1.35 -4.21 -1.93
N ALA A 13 -0.03 -4.20 -1.75
CA ALA A 13 0.85 -3.20 -2.32
C ALA A 13 0.84 -3.19 -3.85
N LYS A 14 0.82 -4.35 -4.50
CA LYS A 14 0.78 -4.45 -5.98
C LYS A 14 -0.52 -3.89 -6.53
N ILE A 15 -1.67 -4.25 -5.94
CA ILE A 15 -2.98 -3.73 -6.33
C ILE A 15 -2.97 -2.20 -6.22
N LEU A 16 -2.57 -1.70 -5.05
CA LEU A 16 -2.57 -0.27 -4.79
C LEU A 16 -1.49 0.48 -5.56
N ALA A 17 -0.41 -0.16 -6.00
CA ALA A 17 0.57 0.43 -6.92
C ALA A 17 -0.03 0.69 -8.31
N MET A 18 -0.84 -0.25 -8.81
CA MET A 18 -1.50 -0.16 -10.11
C MET A 18 -2.67 0.82 -10.10
N ASN A 19 -3.48 0.79 -9.05
CA ASN A 19 -4.64 1.67 -8.90
C ASN A 19 -4.79 2.13 -7.44
N SER A 20 -4.52 3.40 -7.17
CA SER A 20 -4.51 3.96 -5.80
C SER A 20 -5.89 4.14 -5.18
N ILE A 21 -6.96 4.07 -5.97
CA ILE A 21 -8.34 4.22 -5.49
C ILE A 21 -9.02 2.88 -5.18
N GLU A 22 -8.32 1.76 -5.35
CA GLU A 22 -8.85 0.44 -4.98
C GLU A 22 -9.03 0.31 -3.47
N ASN A 23 -10.11 -0.37 -3.08
CA ASN A 23 -10.38 -0.67 -1.68
C ASN A 23 -9.71 -2.00 -1.31
N VAL A 24 -8.58 -1.93 -0.62
CA VAL A 24 -7.85 -3.12 -0.16
C VAL A 24 -7.95 -3.26 1.34
N ILE A 25 -8.53 -4.36 1.82
CA ILE A 25 -8.68 -4.66 3.25
C ILE A 25 -7.29 -4.81 3.88
N CYS A 26 -7.10 -4.26 5.09
CA CYS A 26 -5.87 -4.40 5.84
C CYS A 26 -5.52 -5.89 6.01
N PRO A 27 -4.37 -6.36 5.49
CA PRO A 27 -4.01 -7.78 5.50
C PRO A 27 -3.63 -8.32 6.88
N GLU A 28 -3.54 -7.44 7.88
CA GLU A 28 -3.17 -7.78 9.26
C GLU A 28 -4.40 -7.94 10.13
N CYS A 29 -5.16 -6.86 10.33
CA CYS A 29 -6.32 -6.88 11.22
C CYS A 29 -7.64 -7.23 10.50
N HIS A 30 -7.71 -7.10 9.18
CA HIS A 30 -8.90 -7.36 8.37
C HIS A 30 -10.16 -6.56 8.75
N GLN A 31 -10.00 -5.41 9.45
CA GLN A 31 -11.14 -4.61 9.95
C GLN A 31 -11.53 -3.44 9.06
N ILE A 32 -10.55 -2.80 8.42
CA ILE A 32 -10.77 -1.61 7.59
C ILE A 32 -9.97 -1.70 6.29
N PHE A 33 -10.34 -0.89 5.29
CA PHE A 33 -9.50 -0.68 4.12
C PHE A 33 -8.26 0.12 4.48
N LEU A 34 -7.16 -0.14 3.76
CA LEU A 34 -5.94 0.64 3.88
C LEU A 34 -6.19 2.07 3.39
N LYS A 35 -5.72 3.03 4.18
CA LYS A 35 -5.65 4.43 3.77
C LYS A 35 -4.44 4.62 2.87
N VAL A 36 -4.67 5.26 1.73
CA VAL A 36 -3.64 5.54 0.72
C VAL A 36 -3.35 7.04 0.71
N GLN A 37 -2.07 7.39 0.78
CA GLN A 37 -1.61 8.77 0.64
C GLN A 37 -0.44 8.83 -0.34
N ASP A 38 -0.59 9.62 -1.40
CA ASP A 38 0.46 9.83 -2.39
C ASP A 38 1.19 11.14 -2.12
N VAL A 39 2.52 11.07 -2.08
CA VAL A 39 3.43 12.22 -2.01
C VAL A 39 4.25 12.26 -3.29
N ALA A 40 4.00 13.27 -4.13
CA ALA A 40 4.74 13.47 -5.37
C ALA A 40 6.07 14.18 -5.11
N ILE A 41 7.18 13.58 -5.55
CA ILE A 41 8.54 14.10 -5.45
C ILE A 41 9.19 13.98 -6.83
N ASN A 42 9.24 15.09 -7.57
CA ASN A 42 9.70 15.13 -8.96
C ASN A 42 8.93 14.12 -9.84
N LEU A 43 9.64 13.12 -10.40
CA LEU A 43 9.09 12.06 -11.24
C LEU A 43 8.76 10.78 -10.44
N ILE A 44 8.71 10.85 -9.12
CA ILE A 44 8.44 9.72 -8.24
C ILE A 44 7.19 10.03 -7.41
N ILE A 45 6.33 9.03 -7.25
CA ILE A 45 5.27 9.04 -6.22
C ILE A 45 5.73 8.13 -5.10
N GLU A 46 5.81 8.66 -3.87
CA GLU A 46 5.87 7.86 -2.66
C GLU A 46 4.45 7.63 -2.14
N ARG A 47 3.97 6.39 -2.20
CA ARG A 47 2.62 5.98 -1.80
C ARG A 47 2.67 5.32 -0.45
N HIS A 48 2.11 5.97 0.56
CA HIS A 48 1.97 5.45 1.91
C HIS A 48 0.64 4.70 2.06
N LEU A 49 0.74 3.49 2.61
CA LEU A 49 -0.38 2.61 2.92
C LEU A 49 -0.43 2.45 4.43
N SER A 50 -1.54 2.81 5.06
CA SER A 50 -1.68 2.79 6.51
C SER A 50 -2.99 2.20 6.97
N CYS A 51 -3.02 1.63 8.17
CA CYS A 51 -4.22 1.17 8.84
C CYS A 51 -4.39 1.93 10.17
N ASP A 52 -5.46 2.71 10.27
CA ASP A 52 -5.79 3.50 11.47
C ASP A 52 -6.19 2.64 12.68
N ILE A 53 -6.46 1.33 12.50
CA ILE A 53 -6.82 0.42 13.59
C ILE A 53 -5.61 -0.28 14.20
N CYS A 54 -4.77 -0.92 13.37
CA CYS A 54 -3.65 -1.73 13.88
C CYS A 54 -2.27 -1.07 13.71
N GLY A 55 -2.21 0.10 13.09
CA GLY A 55 -0.95 0.81 12.84
C GLY A 55 -0.07 0.18 11.76
N ALA A 56 -0.58 -0.82 11.03
CA ALA A 56 0.11 -1.40 9.89
C ALA A 56 0.50 -0.31 8.89
N TYR A 57 1.75 -0.32 8.45
CA TYR A 57 2.30 0.68 7.53
C TYR A 57 3.14 0.02 6.45
N ASN A 58 3.00 0.50 5.22
CA ASN A 58 3.85 0.16 4.09
C ASN A 58 4.03 1.39 3.19
N ALA A 59 5.15 1.46 2.47
CA ALA A 59 5.43 2.56 1.54
C ALA A 59 5.94 2.01 0.20
N LEU A 60 5.49 2.61 -0.89
CA LEU A 60 5.87 2.24 -2.25
C LEU A 60 6.48 3.44 -2.96
N ARG A 61 7.51 3.21 -3.77
CA ARG A 61 8.05 4.24 -4.67
C ARG A 61 7.74 3.86 -6.10
N ILE A 62 6.98 4.72 -6.77
CA ILE A 62 6.51 4.53 -8.13
C ILE A 62 7.18 5.58 -9.01
N ASN A 63 8.00 5.14 -9.97
CA ASN A 63 8.64 6.05 -10.91
C ASN A 63 7.72 6.31 -12.11
N LEU A 64 7.33 7.57 -12.31
CA LEU A 64 6.48 8.03 -13.40
C LEU A 64 7.19 8.07 -14.75
N SER A 65 8.53 8.02 -14.78
CA SER A 65 9.34 8.07 -15.99
C SER A 65 9.48 6.74 -16.72
N LYS A 66 8.89 5.66 -16.20
CA LYS A 66 8.98 4.29 -16.74
C LYS A 66 7.60 3.73 -17.12
N LYS A 67 6.75 4.55 -17.76
CA LYS A 67 5.53 4.07 -18.41
C LYS A 67 5.83 3.57 -19.81
#